data_AF-A0A7S0Q4M3-F1
#
_entry.id   AF-A0A7S0Q4M3-F1
#
_cell.length_a   1.000
_cell.length_b   1.000
_cell.length_c   1.000
_cell.angle_alpha   90.00
_cell.angle_beta   90.00
_cell.angle_gamma   90.00
#
_symmetry.space_group_name_H-M   'P 1'
#
loop_
_entity.id
_entity.type
_entity.pdbx_description
1 polymer ?
#
loop_
_entity_poly.entity_id
_entity_poly.type
_entity_poly.pdbx_seq_one_letter_code
_entity_poly.pdbx_strand_id
1 'polypeptide(L)'
;ARGRTASVAGANATNASRGVAGGAAAHQPPAVSPTTGLALPQIKPSRIRKGDYVVHTSFGVGRFEGVFSSPFIVNGEVDRELYLKVVFRDRTLEMPVPQRSMLKLFRRQEEVDEYAPVKLDSTRAVRSWERRKSRAAKNVLDVAADLLKMYAKRQKARRVACEPDSERCIAFANSFMYTPTVDQLSTFAEIERDMVSGQQPMDRLVCGDVGYGKTEVARR
;
A
#
# COMPACT_ATOMS: atom_id res chain seq x y z
N ALA A 1 44.93 20.23 41.61
CA ALA A 1 44.51 20.72 42.94
C ALA A 1 43.01 20.96 42.87
N ARG A 2 42.15 20.06 43.39
CA ARG A 2 41.76 19.91 44.80
C ARG A 2 41.28 21.20 45.46
N GLY A 3 40.00 21.16 45.86
CA GLY A 3 39.44 21.92 46.97
C GLY A 3 38.44 22.99 46.53
N ARG A 4 37.29 23.17 47.17
CA ARG A 4 36.85 22.68 48.48
C ARG A 4 35.38 23.11 48.65
N THR A 5 34.48 22.18 49.01
CA THR A 5 33.74 22.09 50.29
C THR A 5 32.47 22.95 50.36
N ALA A 6 31.27 22.34 50.44
CA ALA A 6 30.58 21.80 51.63
C ALA A 6 29.46 22.80 52.01
N SER A 7 28.34 22.52 52.69
CA SER A 7 27.85 21.44 53.57
C SER A 7 26.43 21.93 53.98
N VAL A 8 25.32 21.18 53.97
CA VAL A 8 24.79 20.20 54.96
C VAL A 8 23.36 20.58 55.40
N ALA A 9 22.58 19.52 55.73
CA ALA A 9 21.40 19.44 56.61
C ALA A 9 20.06 20.02 56.11
N GLY A 10 18.89 19.45 56.41
CA GLY A 10 18.45 18.31 57.24
C GLY A 10 16.93 18.14 57.00
N ALA A 11 16.38 16.92 56.91
CA ALA A 11 15.75 16.12 57.98
C ALA A 11 14.25 16.40 58.25
N ASN A 12 13.53 15.28 58.51
CA ASN A 12 12.20 15.06 59.12
C ASN A 12 10.94 15.08 58.21
N ALA A 13 10.23 13.95 58.02
CA ALA A 13 9.26 13.24 58.91
C ALA A 13 7.92 14.00 58.98
N THR A 14 6.69 13.49 58.77
CA THR A 14 5.90 12.36 59.32
C THR A 14 4.45 12.55 58.76
N ASN A 15 3.71 11.56 58.24
CA ASN A 15 2.83 10.55 58.89
C ASN A 15 1.31 10.86 58.86
N ALA A 16 0.47 9.80 58.75
CA ALA A 16 -0.99 9.68 59.03
C ALA A 16 -1.99 10.28 57.99
N SER A 17 -3.20 9.77 57.72
CA SER A 17 -4.07 8.73 58.30
C SER A 17 -5.20 8.30 57.33
N ARG A 18 -5.85 7.18 57.67
CA ARG A 18 -7.03 6.51 57.06
C ARG A 18 -8.31 7.37 57.01
N GLY A 19 -9.16 7.09 56.02
CA GLY A 19 -10.61 7.37 56.05
C GLY A 19 -11.40 6.33 55.24
N VAL A 20 -12.29 5.61 55.91
CA VAL A 20 -13.23 4.61 55.38
C VAL A 20 -14.60 5.28 55.21
N ALA A 21 -15.25 5.09 54.06
CA ALA A 21 -16.71 5.23 53.94
C ALA A 21 -17.24 4.36 52.80
N GLY A 22 -18.16 3.46 53.14
CA GLY A 22 -18.85 2.59 52.20
C GLY A 22 -19.99 3.32 51.46
N GLY A 23 -20.29 2.84 50.26
CA GLY A 23 -21.40 3.32 49.43
C GLY A 23 -21.94 2.19 48.56
N ALA A 24 -23.26 2.03 48.64
CA ALA A 24 -24.13 0.99 48.09
C ALA A 24 -23.86 0.50 46.64
N ALA A 25 -23.97 -0.81 46.45
CA ALA A 25 -23.91 -1.48 45.15
C ALA A 25 -25.23 -1.31 44.37
N ALA A 26 -25.17 -0.53 43.28
CA ALA A 26 -26.22 -0.50 42.26
C ALA A 26 -25.96 -1.61 41.23
N HIS A 27 -26.98 -2.42 40.96
CA HIS A 27 -26.93 -3.55 40.04
C HIS A 27 -26.93 -3.04 38.58
N GLN A 28 -25.75 -2.97 37.95
CA GLN A 28 -25.61 -2.75 36.50
C GLN A 28 -25.77 -4.09 35.76
N PRO A 29 -26.55 -4.17 34.67
CA PRO A 29 -26.57 -5.35 33.80
C PRO A 29 -25.20 -5.54 33.14
N PRO A 30 -24.78 -6.79 32.84
CA PRO A 30 -23.43 -7.06 32.37
C PRO A 30 -23.16 -6.39 31.02
N ALA A 31 -22.10 -5.57 30.99
CA ALA A 31 -21.59 -4.94 29.80
C ALA A 31 -21.13 -6.01 28.78
N VAL A 32 -21.66 -5.95 27.56
CA VAL A 32 -21.18 -6.75 26.45
C VAL A 32 -19.86 -6.13 25.98
N SER A 33 -18.74 -6.74 26.35
CA SER A 33 -17.41 -6.30 25.93
C SER A 33 -17.28 -6.35 24.40
N PRO A 34 -16.73 -5.33 23.73
CA PRO A 34 -16.36 -5.44 22.33
C PRO A 34 -15.22 -6.45 22.23
N THR A 35 -15.47 -7.61 21.60
CA THR A 35 -14.45 -8.62 21.36
C THR A 35 -13.37 -8.05 20.45
N THR A 36 -12.31 -7.55 21.07
CA THR A 36 -11.04 -7.16 20.47
C THR A 36 -10.57 -8.27 19.54
N GLY A 37 -10.42 -7.95 18.25
CA GLY A 37 -9.93 -8.89 17.25
C GLY A 37 -8.56 -9.43 17.66
N LEU A 38 -8.47 -10.74 17.87
CA LEU A 38 -7.20 -11.41 18.13
C LEU A 38 -6.33 -11.33 16.88
N ALA A 39 -5.24 -10.56 16.94
CA ALA A 39 -4.14 -10.67 16.01
C ALA A 39 -3.32 -11.91 16.39
N LEU A 40 -3.39 -12.97 15.58
CA LEU A 40 -2.64 -14.21 15.81
C LEU A 40 -1.22 -14.11 15.19
N PRO A 41 -0.15 -14.33 15.97
CA PRO A 41 1.25 -14.09 15.54
C PRO A 41 1.81 -15.11 14.54
N GLN A 42 1.13 -16.24 14.31
CA GLN A 42 1.64 -17.33 13.45
C GLN A 42 1.21 -17.23 11.98
N ILE A 43 0.54 -16.14 11.62
CA ILE A 43 0.01 -15.92 10.28
C ILE A 43 0.75 -14.72 9.72
N LYS A 44 1.67 -14.91 8.74
CA LYS A 44 2.29 -13.80 7.97
C LYS A 44 1.20 -12.77 7.70
N PRO A 45 1.29 -11.50 8.12
CA PRO A 45 0.18 -10.58 7.97
C PRO A 45 -0.15 -10.46 6.49
N SER A 46 -1.24 -11.11 6.06
CA SER A 46 -2.04 -10.54 5.00
C SER A 46 -2.40 -9.18 5.58
N ARG A 47 -1.81 -8.10 5.04
CA ARG A 47 -2.03 -6.71 5.48
C ARG A 47 -3.50 -6.24 5.29
N ILE A 48 -4.43 -7.19 5.18
CA ILE A 48 -5.87 -7.01 5.03
C ILE A 48 -6.42 -6.83 6.44
N ARG A 49 -7.00 -5.67 6.68
CA ARG A 49 -7.67 -5.31 7.92
C ARG A 49 -9.17 -5.48 7.75
N LYS A 50 -9.88 -5.62 8.87
CA LYS A 50 -11.35 -5.55 8.87
C LYS A 50 -11.80 -4.27 8.16
N GLY A 51 -12.76 -4.41 7.26
CA GLY A 51 -13.31 -3.33 6.48
C GLY A 51 -12.68 -3.16 5.09
N ASP A 52 -11.49 -3.69 4.85
CA ASP A 52 -10.82 -3.59 3.55
C ASP A 52 -11.58 -4.35 2.46
N TYR A 53 -11.49 -3.85 1.24
CA TYR A 53 -12.04 -4.49 0.06
C TYR A 53 -11.03 -5.50 -0.47
N VAL A 54 -11.52 -6.70 -0.77
CA VAL A 54 -10.71 -7.84 -1.21
C VAL A 54 -11.28 -8.41 -2.50
N VAL A 55 -10.40 -8.90 -3.37
CA VAL A 55 -10.80 -9.70 -4.54
C VAL A 55 -10.70 -11.16 -4.17
N HIS A 56 -11.81 -11.88 -4.32
CA HIS A 56 -11.85 -13.34 -4.32
C HIS A 56 -11.68 -13.87 -5.75
N THR A 57 -10.78 -14.84 -5.95
CA THR A 57 -10.44 -15.39 -7.28
C THR A 57 -11.66 -15.76 -8.14
N SER A 58 -12.70 -16.35 -7.52
CA SER A 58 -13.91 -16.84 -8.20
C SER A 58 -15.12 -15.90 -8.15
N PHE A 59 -15.20 -15.02 -7.15
CA PHE A 59 -16.45 -14.26 -6.88
C PHE A 59 -16.31 -12.77 -7.13
N GLY A 60 -15.09 -12.25 -7.29
CA GLY A 60 -14.85 -10.83 -7.50
C GLY A 60 -14.69 -10.08 -6.19
N VAL A 61 -15.14 -8.83 -6.15
CA VAL A 61 -14.87 -7.88 -5.05
C VAL A 61 -15.84 -8.10 -3.89
N GLY A 62 -15.30 -8.30 -2.69
CA GLY A 62 -16.01 -8.38 -1.42
C GLY A 62 -15.38 -7.48 -0.36
N ARG A 63 -15.98 -7.39 0.82
CA ARG A 63 -15.47 -6.67 1.99
C ARG A 63 -15.05 -7.65 3.08
N PHE A 64 -13.83 -7.54 3.59
CA PHE A 64 -13.32 -8.44 4.62
C PHE A 64 -13.83 -8.03 6.01
N GLU A 65 -14.48 -8.94 6.73
CA GLU A 65 -15.02 -8.68 8.08
C GLU A 65 -14.10 -9.15 9.22
N GLY A 66 -13.15 -10.04 8.92
CA GLY A 66 -12.19 -10.54 9.91
C GLY A 66 -12.08 -12.06 9.95
N VAL A 67 -11.33 -12.52 10.95
CA VAL A 67 -11.18 -13.93 11.32
C VAL A 67 -12.07 -14.20 12.53
N PHE A 68 -12.79 -15.30 12.49
CA PHE A 68 -13.72 -15.71 13.54
C PHE A 68 -13.46 -17.18 13.90
N SER A 69 -13.90 -17.59 15.07
CA SER A 69 -13.77 -18.97 15.56
C SER A 69 -15.15 -19.59 15.75
N SER A 70 -15.32 -20.84 15.30
CA SER A 70 -16.52 -21.63 15.58
C SER A 70 -16.11 -22.81 16.46
N PRO A 71 -16.80 -23.04 17.59
CA PRO A 71 -16.61 -24.27 18.33
C PRO A 71 -17.16 -25.44 17.52
N PHE A 72 -16.45 -26.54 17.49
CA PHE A 72 -16.92 -27.82 16.96
C PHE A 72 -16.45 -28.96 17.87
N ILE A 73 -17.19 -30.06 17.89
CA ILE A 73 -16.90 -31.19 18.79
C ILE A 73 -16.26 -32.29 17.97
N VAL A 74 -15.05 -32.71 18.35
CA VAL A 74 -14.38 -33.90 17.81
C VAL A 74 -14.08 -34.81 18.99
N ASN A 75 -14.59 -36.05 18.95
CA ASN A 75 -14.34 -37.06 19.99
C ASN A 75 -14.68 -36.61 21.42
N GLY A 76 -15.66 -35.71 21.58
CA GLY A 76 -16.06 -35.17 22.89
C GLY A 76 -15.25 -33.99 23.39
N GLU A 77 -14.18 -33.59 22.68
CA GLU A 77 -13.41 -32.37 22.96
C GLU A 77 -13.92 -31.21 22.11
N VAL A 78 -13.96 -30.00 22.72
CA VAL A 78 -14.31 -28.76 22.01
C VAL A 78 -13.06 -28.23 21.33
N ASP A 79 -13.01 -28.38 20.01
CA ASP A 79 -11.99 -27.76 19.17
C ASP A 79 -12.54 -26.46 18.55
N ARG A 80 -11.64 -25.61 18.06
CA ARG A 80 -11.96 -24.28 17.51
C ARG A 80 -11.43 -24.16 16.10
N GLU A 81 -12.33 -24.18 15.14
CA GLU A 81 -11.95 -23.93 13.74
C GLU A 81 -11.99 -22.42 13.47
N LEU A 82 -10.93 -21.91 12.83
CA LEU A 82 -10.85 -20.53 12.40
C LEU A 82 -11.36 -20.39 10.96
N TYR A 83 -12.21 -19.39 10.74
CA TYR A 83 -12.75 -19.05 9.44
C TYR A 83 -12.65 -17.55 9.15
N LEU A 84 -12.55 -17.19 7.88
CA LEU A 84 -12.55 -15.83 7.38
C LEU A 84 -13.95 -15.46 6.93
N LYS A 85 -14.41 -14.26 7.24
CA LYS A 85 -15.69 -13.71 6.75
C LYS A 85 -15.44 -12.65 5.68
N VAL A 86 -16.09 -12.82 4.53
CA VAL A 86 -16.08 -11.84 3.43
C VAL A 86 -17.52 -11.55 3.01
N VAL A 87 -17.93 -10.28 3.12
CA VAL A 87 -19.25 -9.81 2.72
C VAL A 87 -19.26 -9.49 1.23
N PHE A 88 -20.14 -10.14 0.49
CA PHE A 88 -20.49 -9.81 -0.89
C PHE A 88 -21.85 -9.13 -0.94
N ARG A 89 -22.27 -8.67 -2.13
CA ARG A 89 -23.55 -7.98 -2.31
C ARG A 89 -24.77 -8.81 -1.89
N ASP A 90 -24.70 -10.13 -2.06
CA ASP A 90 -25.82 -11.04 -1.88
C ASP A 90 -25.72 -11.93 -0.63
N ARG A 91 -24.51 -12.17 -0.11
CA ARG A 91 -24.29 -12.98 1.09
C ARG A 91 -22.92 -12.75 1.72
N THR A 92 -22.76 -13.20 2.95
CA THR A 92 -21.44 -13.37 3.57
C THR A 92 -20.89 -14.75 3.25
N LEU A 93 -19.66 -14.82 2.77
CA LEU A 93 -18.91 -16.05 2.55
C LEU A 93 -18.04 -16.32 3.78
N GLU A 94 -18.23 -17.49 4.38
CA GLU A 94 -17.34 -18.04 5.40
C GLU A 94 -16.39 -19.03 4.72
N MET A 95 -15.09 -18.86 4.91
CA MET A 95 -14.08 -19.74 4.32
C MET A 95 -13.05 -20.18 5.35
N PRO A 96 -12.55 -21.42 5.31
CA PRO A 96 -11.47 -21.85 6.17
C PRO A 96 -10.22 -20.99 6.00
N VAL A 97 -9.48 -20.72 7.08
CA VAL A 97 -8.22 -19.95 7.03
C VAL A 97 -7.21 -20.45 5.99
N PRO A 98 -7.04 -21.77 5.74
CA PRO A 98 -6.16 -22.26 4.67
C PRO A 98 -6.49 -21.70 3.27
N GLN A 99 -7.74 -21.33 3.00
CA GLN A 99 -8.18 -20.77 1.71
C GLN A 99 -7.90 -19.26 1.57
N ARG A 100 -7.25 -18.63 2.55
CA ARG A 100 -6.79 -17.24 2.52
C ARG A 100 -6.13 -16.83 1.20
N SER A 101 -5.37 -17.72 0.56
CA SER A 101 -4.61 -17.42 -0.66
C SER A 101 -5.49 -16.98 -1.84
N MET A 102 -6.79 -17.33 -1.79
CA MET A 102 -7.80 -16.90 -2.77
C MET A 102 -8.23 -15.43 -2.61
N LEU A 103 -7.83 -14.78 -1.52
CA LEU A 103 -8.10 -13.37 -1.27
C LEU A 103 -6.87 -12.51 -1.57
N LYS A 104 -7.08 -11.41 -2.28
CA LYS A 104 -6.09 -10.37 -2.51
C LYS A 104 -6.65 -9.02 -2.06
N LEU A 105 -5.82 -8.19 -1.43
CA LEU A 105 -6.22 -6.82 -1.10
C LEU A 105 -6.54 -6.07 -2.41
N PHE A 106 -7.72 -5.46 -2.47
CA PHE A 106 -8.13 -4.61 -3.58
C PHE A 106 -7.94 -3.13 -3.25
N ARG A 107 -8.52 -2.70 -2.13
CA ARG A 107 -8.50 -1.32 -1.66
C ARG A 107 -8.67 -1.29 -0.15
N ARG A 108 -8.01 -0.36 0.53
CA ARG A 108 -8.23 -0.16 1.97
C ARG A 108 -9.51 0.62 2.22
N GLN A 109 -10.15 0.42 3.38
CA GLN A 109 -11.35 1.20 3.71
C GLN A 109 -11.06 2.71 3.76
N GLU A 110 -9.90 3.10 4.27
CA GLU A 110 -9.45 4.49 4.40
C GLU A 110 -9.24 5.18 3.04
N GLU A 111 -8.98 4.43 1.97
CA GLU A 111 -8.80 4.94 0.61
C GLU A 111 -10.15 5.18 -0.09
N VAL A 112 -11.28 4.74 0.46
CA VAL A 112 -12.57 4.87 -0.25
C VAL A 112 -12.97 6.32 -0.42
N ASP A 113 -12.71 7.18 0.57
CA ASP A 113 -13.13 8.59 0.49
C ASP A 113 -12.29 9.40 -0.51
N GLU A 114 -11.08 8.92 -0.84
CA GLU A 114 -10.21 9.50 -1.87
C GLU A 114 -10.64 9.10 -3.29
N TYR A 115 -11.37 7.99 -3.44
CA TYR A 115 -11.73 7.40 -4.73
C TYR A 115 -13.25 7.18 -4.87
N ALA A 116 -13.69 6.70 -6.04
CA ALA A 116 -15.10 6.32 -6.23
C ALA A 116 -15.51 5.14 -5.32
N PRO A 117 -16.79 5.04 -4.89
CA PRO A 117 -17.26 3.97 -4.02
C PRO A 117 -17.05 2.59 -4.66
N VAL A 118 -16.59 1.63 -3.86
CA VAL A 118 -16.33 0.26 -4.31
C VAL A 118 -17.64 -0.53 -4.35
N LYS A 119 -18.00 -1.03 -5.53
CA LYS A 119 -19.17 -1.90 -5.69
C LYS A 119 -18.80 -3.34 -5.36
N LEU A 120 -19.56 -3.95 -4.44
CA LEU A 120 -19.43 -5.37 -4.11
C LEU A 120 -20.04 -6.23 -5.22
N ASP A 121 -19.35 -7.30 -5.57
CA ASP A 121 -19.84 -8.32 -6.51
C ASP A 121 -20.82 -9.27 -5.82
N SER A 122 -21.58 -10.03 -6.62
CA SER A 122 -22.47 -11.07 -6.14
C SER A 122 -21.83 -12.44 -6.35
N THR A 123 -21.90 -13.30 -5.34
CA THR A 123 -21.39 -14.68 -5.41
C THR A 123 -22.12 -15.53 -6.45
N ARG A 124 -23.37 -15.18 -6.78
CA ARG A 124 -24.15 -15.83 -7.87
C ARG A 124 -23.73 -15.39 -9.27
N ALA A 125 -22.99 -14.29 -9.40
CA ALA A 125 -22.64 -13.69 -10.69
C ALA A 125 -21.25 -14.10 -11.22
N VAL A 126 -20.81 -15.33 -10.96
CA VAL A 126 -19.48 -15.86 -11.33
C VAL A 126 -19.15 -15.64 -12.81
N ARG A 127 -20.10 -15.95 -13.72
CA ARG A 127 -19.92 -15.74 -15.16
C ARG A 127 -19.67 -14.28 -15.54
N SER A 128 -20.25 -13.33 -14.81
CA SER A 128 -20.01 -11.89 -15.04
C SER A 128 -18.59 -11.51 -14.65
N TRP A 129 -18.09 -12.02 -13.52
CA TRP A 129 -16.72 -11.82 -13.08
C TRP A 129 -15.71 -12.44 -14.05
N GLU A 130 -15.94 -13.67 -14.51
CA GLU A 130 -15.10 -14.33 -15.52
C GLU A 130 -15.05 -13.53 -16.83
N ARG A 131 -16.19 -13.04 -17.30
CA ARG A 131 -16.25 -12.14 -18.47
C ARG A 131 -15.45 -10.86 -18.24
N ARG A 132 -15.54 -10.24 -17.06
CA ARG A 132 -14.74 -9.05 -16.72
C ARG A 132 -13.23 -9.36 -16.71
N LYS A 133 -12.81 -10.49 -16.12
CA LYS A 133 -11.41 -10.95 -16.13
C LYS A 133 -10.92 -11.19 -17.56
N SER A 134 -11.70 -11.89 -18.38
CA SER A 134 -11.35 -12.18 -19.78
C SER A 134 -11.22 -10.91 -20.61
N ARG A 135 -12.15 -9.96 -20.45
CA ARG A 135 -12.05 -8.64 -21.11
C ARG A 135 -10.81 -7.86 -20.66
N ALA A 136 -10.53 -7.83 -19.35
CA ALA A 136 -9.34 -7.17 -18.83
C ALA A 136 -8.05 -7.79 -19.38
N ALA A 137 -7.97 -9.14 -19.41
CA ALA A 137 -6.82 -9.85 -19.99
C ALA A 137 -6.65 -9.55 -21.49
N LYS A 138 -7.76 -9.51 -22.24
CA LYS A 138 -7.74 -9.13 -23.65
C LYS A 138 -7.23 -7.69 -23.82
N ASN A 139 -7.75 -6.74 -23.04
CA ASN A 139 -7.31 -5.35 -23.12
C ASN A 139 -5.81 -5.20 -22.82
N VAL A 140 -5.27 -5.97 -21.87
CA VAL A 140 -3.82 -5.98 -21.58
C VAL A 140 -3.03 -6.48 -22.79
N LEU A 141 -3.50 -7.55 -23.45
CA LEU A 141 -2.86 -8.07 -24.66
C LEU A 141 -2.94 -7.07 -25.82
N ASP A 142 -4.08 -6.41 -25.99
CA ASP A 142 -4.28 -5.40 -27.03
C ASP A 142 -3.32 -4.21 -26.82
N VAL A 143 -3.21 -3.70 -25.59
CA VAL A 143 -2.25 -2.63 -25.25
C VAL A 143 -0.81 -3.08 -25.48
N ALA A 144 -0.45 -4.30 -25.07
CA ALA A 144 0.89 -4.83 -25.29
C ALA A 144 1.23 -4.96 -26.78
N ALA A 145 0.27 -5.40 -27.61
CA ALA A 145 0.42 -5.48 -29.05
C ALA A 145 0.59 -4.09 -29.68
N ASP A 146 -0.16 -3.10 -29.22
CA ASP A 146 -0.04 -1.72 -29.69
C ASP A 146 1.31 -1.10 -29.31
N LEU A 147 1.79 -1.33 -28.09
CA LEU A 147 3.14 -0.91 -27.66
C LEU A 147 4.21 -1.55 -28.55
N LEU A 148 4.13 -2.85 -28.80
CA LEU A 148 5.09 -3.55 -29.66
C LEU A 148 5.08 -2.98 -31.09
N LYS A 149 3.89 -2.71 -31.63
CA LYS A 149 3.72 -2.10 -32.96
C LYS A 149 4.32 -0.69 -32.99
N MET A 150 4.15 0.09 -31.93
CA MET A 150 4.74 1.43 -31.80
C MET A 150 6.28 1.35 -31.79
N TYR A 151 6.87 0.46 -30.99
CA TYR A 151 8.32 0.27 -30.94
C TYR A 151 8.88 -0.24 -32.27
N ALA A 152 8.18 -1.16 -32.95
CA ALA A 152 8.59 -1.63 -34.26
C ALA A 152 8.58 -0.50 -35.32
N LYS A 153 7.60 0.41 -35.26
CA LYS A 153 7.59 1.62 -36.11
C LYS A 153 8.75 2.55 -35.77
N ARG A 154 8.98 2.79 -34.47
CA ARG A 154 10.06 3.65 -33.97
C ARG A 154 11.44 3.14 -34.38
N GLN A 155 11.66 1.81 -34.35
CA GLN A 155 12.93 1.22 -34.79
C GLN A 155 13.23 1.44 -36.28
N LYS A 156 12.19 1.51 -37.11
CA LYS A 156 12.30 1.78 -38.55
C LYS A 156 12.42 3.27 -38.87
N ALA A 157 11.87 4.12 -38.02
CA ALA A 157 11.96 5.57 -38.17
C ALA A 157 13.41 6.03 -37.92
N ARG A 158 13.89 6.92 -38.79
CA ARG A 158 15.18 7.58 -38.62
C ARG A 158 14.96 9.05 -38.33
N ARG A 159 15.82 9.62 -37.49
CA ARG A 159 15.90 11.07 -37.26
C ARG A 159 17.32 11.58 -37.49
N VAL A 160 17.46 12.88 -37.64
CA VAL A 160 18.75 13.56 -37.56
C VAL A 160 19.15 13.60 -36.08
N ALA A 161 20.38 13.18 -35.79
CA ALA A 161 20.94 13.27 -34.45
C ALA A 161 21.13 14.73 -34.03
N CYS A 162 20.97 15.01 -32.74
CA CYS A 162 21.33 16.31 -32.21
C CYS A 162 22.85 16.49 -32.22
N GLU A 163 23.30 17.73 -32.39
CA GLU A 163 24.72 18.05 -32.26
C GLU A 163 25.15 17.86 -30.79
N PRO A 164 26.42 17.48 -30.54
CA PRO A 164 26.98 17.46 -29.20
C PRO A 164 26.86 18.83 -28.50
N ASP A 165 26.90 18.83 -27.17
CA ASP A 165 26.76 20.05 -26.39
C ASP A 165 27.77 21.13 -26.78
N SER A 166 27.25 22.28 -27.20
CA SER A 166 28.04 23.48 -27.46
C SER A 166 28.42 24.18 -26.14
N GLU A 167 29.43 25.05 -26.17
CA GLU A 167 29.82 25.87 -25.01
C GLU A 167 28.63 26.66 -24.43
N ARG A 168 27.69 27.08 -25.29
CA ARG A 168 26.46 27.77 -24.88
C ARG A 168 25.50 26.85 -24.12
N CYS A 169 25.40 25.58 -24.51
CA CYS A 169 24.60 24.58 -23.79
C CYS A 169 25.18 24.35 -22.39
N ILE A 170 26.50 24.19 -22.29
CA ILE A 170 27.20 24.00 -21.01
C ILE A 170 27.03 25.23 -20.12
N ALA A 171 27.20 26.44 -20.66
CA ALA A 171 26.98 27.68 -19.92
C ALA A 171 25.54 27.81 -19.42
N PHE A 172 24.55 27.41 -20.23
CA PHE A 172 23.15 27.36 -19.84
C PHE A 172 22.90 26.33 -18.74
N ALA A 173 23.46 25.11 -18.85
CA ALA A 173 23.34 24.07 -17.84
C ALA A 173 23.95 24.50 -16.49
N ASN A 174 25.05 25.25 -16.52
CA ASN A 174 25.70 25.82 -15.34
C ASN A 174 25.01 27.07 -14.78
N SER A 175 24.04 27.65 -15.49
CA SER A 175 23.28 28.81 -15.00
C SER A 175 22.23 28.45 -13.94
N PHE A 176 21.93 27.16 -13.78
CA PHE A 176 21.00 26.68 -12.77
C PHE A 176 21.64 26.76 -11.37
N MET A 177 20.88 27.26 -10.40
CA MET A 177 21.37 27.57 -9.05
C MET A 177 21.68 26.32 -8.21
N TYR A 178 21.11 25.17 -8.55
CA TYR A 178 21.21 23.95 -7.77
C TYR A 178 22.21 22.97 -8.38
N THR A 179 23.02 22.35 -7.52
CA THR A 179 23.91 21.27 -7.92
C THR A 179 23.09 20.00 -8.20
N PRO A 180 23.26 19.37 -9.37
CA PRO A 180 22.52 18.16 -9.68
C PRO A 180 22.85 16.99 -8.76
N THR A 181 21.86 16.14 -8.50
CA THR A 181 22.07 14.88 -7.77
C THR A 181 22.73 13.82 -8.67
N VAL A 182 23.27 12.76 -8.08
CA VAL A 182 23.89 11.65 -8.83
C VAL A 182 22.91 11.03 -9.84
N ASP A 183 21.65 10.84 -9.44
CA ASP A 183 20.60 10.30 -10.32
C ASP A 183 20.21 11.27 -11.45
N GLN A 184 20.29 12.57 -11.21
CA GLN A 184 20.07 13.56 -12.27
C GLN A 184 21.22 13.56 -13.27
N LEU A 185 22.47 13.48 -12.81
CA LEU A 185 23.65 13.42 -13.67
C LEU A 185 23.61 12.19 -14.58
N SER A 186 23.24 11.02 -14.06
CA SER A 186 23.06 9.82 -14.89
C SER A 186 21.92 10.01 -15.90
N THR A 187 20.80 10.60 -15.48
CA THR A 187 19.66 10.88 -16.36
C THR A 187 20.05 11.82 -17.51
N PHE A 188 20.81 12.90 -17.25
CA PHE A 188 21.27 13.81 -18.29
C PHE A 188 22.17 13.10 -19.30
N ALA A 189 23.17 12.35 -18.82
CA ALA A 189 24.09 11.62 -19.69
C ALA A 189 23.37 10.56 -20.56
N GLU A 190 22.34 9.92 -20.02
CA GLU A 190 21.51 8.97 -20.76
C GLU A 190 20.65 9.66 -21.84
N ILE A 191 20.02 10.80 -21.52
CA ILE A 191 19.26 11.60 -22.48
C ILE A 191 20.17 12.12 -23.59
N GLU A 192 21.33 12.69 -23.23
CA GLU A 192 22.31 13.21 -24.19
C GLU A 192 22.77 12.10 -25.13
N ARG A 193 23.11 10.92 -24.59
CA ARG A 193 23.47 9.75 -25.41
C ARG A 193 22.34 9.38 -26.38
N ASP A 194 21.09 9.31 -25.90
CA ASP A 194 19.95 8.97 -26.74
C ASP A 194 19.71 10.04 -27.83
N MET A 195 20.00 11.32 -27.54
CA MET A 195 19.88 12.48 -28.42
C MET A 195 20.96 12.59 -29.51
N VAL A 196 22.21 12.36 -29.13
CA VAL A 196 23.37 12.54 -30.02
C VAL A 196 23.74 11.26 -30.77
N SER A 197 23.63 10.09 -30.12
CA SER A 197 24.08 8.82 -30.72
C SER A 197 22.96 8.06 -31.44
N GLY A 198 21.69 8.34 -31.11
CA GLY A 198 20.54 7.59 -31.60
C GLY A 198 20.09 8.00 -33.00
N GLN A 199 20.16 7.07 -33.97
CA GLN A 199 19.51 7.23 -35.28
C GLN A 199 17.98 7.11 -35.21
N GLN A 200 17.46 6.51 -34.14
CA GLN A 200 16.03 6.36 -33.87
C GLN A 200 15.53 7.55 -33.04
N PRO A 201 14.25 7.94 -33.16
CA PRO A 201 13.64 8.90 -32.26
C PRO A 201 13.83 8.46 -30.79
N MET A 202 14.13 9.40 -29.89
CA MET A 202 14.18 9.13 -28.45
C MET A 202 12.76 9.08 -27.88
N ASP A 203 12.51 8.14 -26.96
CA ASP A 203 11.31 8.05 -26.15
C ASP A 203 11.72 7.31 -24.86
N ARG A 204 11.80 8.10 -23.80
CA ARG A 204 12.32 7.80 -22.46
C ARG A 204 11.36 8.42 -21.45
N LEU A 205 11.04 7.67 -20.40
CA LEU A 205 10.22 8.15 -19.30
C LEU A 205 11.13 8.45 -18.10
N VAL A 206 11.16 9.70 -17.67
CA VAL A 206 11.85 10.12 -16.43
C VAL A 206 10.82 10.24 -15.32
N CYS A 207 10.90 9.35 -14.34
CA CYS A 207 10.05 9.35 -13.16
C CYS A 207 10.79 10.00 -11.97
N GLY A 208 10.11 10.85 -11.21
CA GLY A 208 10.66 11.44 -10.00
C GLY A 208 9.56 12.13 -9.19
N ASP A 209 9.79 12.32 -7.89
CA ASP A 209 8.82 12.95 -7.01
C ASP A 209 8.76 14.49 -7.20
N VAL A 210 7.75 15.15 -6.66
CA VAL A 210 7.60 16.61 -6.68
C VAL A 210 8.82 17.25 -6.03
N GLY A 211 9.40 18.26 -6.68
CA GLY A 211 10.60 18.95 -6.19
C GLY A 211 11.95 18.36 -6.61
N TYR A 212 11.99 17.17 -7.25
CA TYR A 212 13.25 16.51 -7.67
C TYR A 212 13.80 17.01 -9.02
N GLY A 213 13.47 18.24 -9.43
CA GLY A 213 14.10 18.87 -10.61
C GLY A 213 13.74 18.27 -11.98
N LYS A 214 12.62 17.54 -12.14
CA LYS A 214 12.18 17.02 -13.46
C LYS A 214 12.09 18.11 -14.54
N THR A 215 11.70 19.33 -14.16
CA THR A 215 11.63 20.49 -15.06
C THR A 215 13.00 20.99 -15.50
N GLU A 216 14.04 20.75 -14.70
CA GLU A 216 15.43 21.04 -15.06
C GLU A 216 15.94 20.02 -16.07
N VAL A 217 15.61 18.73 -15.87
CA VAL A 217 15.90 17.64 -16.83
C VAL A 217 15.28 17.89 -18.20
N ALA A 218 14.09 18.47 -18.28
CA ALA A 218 13.46 18.76 -19.55
C ALA A 218 13.94 20.07 -20.21
N ARG A 219 14.57 20.97 -19.44
CA ARG A 219 15.06 22.27 -19.95
C ARG A 219 16.50 22.22 -20.44
N ARG A 220 17.32 21.38 -19.81
CA ARG A 220 18.65 21.02 -20.31
C ARG A 220 18.48 20.12 -21.54
#